data_AF-A0A3D2KQI4-F1
#
_entry.id   AF-A0A3D2KQI4-F1
#
_cell.length_a   1.000
_cell.length_b   1.000
_cell.length_c   1.000
_cell.angle_alpha   90.00
_cell.angle_beta   90.00
_cell.angle_gamma   90.00
#
_symmetry.space_group_name_H-M   'P 1'
#
loop_
_entity.id
_entity.type
_entity.pdbx_description
1 polymer ?
#
loop_
_entity_poly.entity_id
_entity_poly.type
_entity_poly.pdbx_seq_one_letter_code
_entity_poly.pdbx_strand_id
1 'polypeptide(L)'
;MYYSRPIETPWLHRILIANIVMFVLQQVSTLWFGVPLFEHFLTLSGANVSHGYVWTFLTYAFLHGNTWHLFLNALFVFFLGRTIEMEEGSRRFLTIYILSLLLAGLAWLAIHFDRHTLLLGASGANMGLLTYYCLTHRDRPMTLLIFFVLPVTLMPSWILWGFFGFEFFNVLFQEIPGTTDIASSAHLGGMLGGLVYYYWMRRGRAIELPAWFRKKKSSRHVNFHLNIDDR
;
A
#
# COMPACT_ATOMS: atom_id res chain seq x y z
N MET A 1 19.85 3.01 30.54
CA MET A 1 18.65 3.66 29.99
C MET A 1 18.75 3.58 28.46
N TYR A 2 18.13 2.59 27.82
CA TYR A 2 18.13 2.48 26.36
C TYR A 2 17.04 3.40 25.82
N TYR A 3 17.42 4.55 25.27
CA TYR A 3 16.51 5.37 24.47
C TYR A 3 16.18 4.56 23.20
N SER A 4 15.00 3.95 23.17
CA SER A 4 14.43 3.43 21.92
C SER A 4 14.28 4.63 20.98
N ARG A 5 14.96 4.61 19.83
CA ARG A 5 14.77 5.62 18.79
C ARG A 5 13.26 5.72 18.49
N PRO A 6 12.71 6.93 18.30
CA PRO A 6 11.32 7.05 17.88
C PRO A 6 11.13 6.21 16.61
N ILE A 7 10.07 5.41 16.56
CA ILE A 7 9.73 4.62 15.39
C ILE A 7 9.31 5.61 14.31
N GLU A 8 10.23 5.93 13.41
CA GLU A 8 9.98 6.82 12.28
C GLU A 8 9.20 6.04 11.20
N THR A 9 8.24 6.72 10.56
CA THR A 9 7.52 6.20 9.38
C THR A 9 7.95 6.96 8.12
N PRO A 10 9.23 6.90 7.71
CA PRO A 10 9.77 7.77 6.67
C PRO A 10 9.13 7.50 5.30
N TRP A 11 8.79 6.25 4.97
CA TRP A 11 8.27 5.94 3.63
C TRP A 11 6.82 6.36 3.48
N LEU A 12 6.00 6.21 4.51
CA LEU A 12 4.66 6.80 4.55
C LEU A 12 4.71 8.29 4.21
N HIS A 13 5.54 9.07 4.91
CA HIS A 13 5.61 10.51 4.70
C HIS A 13 6.13 10.84 3.30
N ARG A 14 7.13 10.10 2.79
CA ARG A 14 7.65 10.28 1.43
C ARG A 14 6.58 10.02 0.37
N ILE A 15 5.77 8.98 0.51
CA ILE A 15 4.67 8.68 -0.43
C ILE A 15 3.62 9.80 -0.39
N LEU A 16 3.23 10.25 0.81
CA LEU A 16 2.27 11.35 0.96
C LEU A 16 2.79 12.65 0.32
N ILE A 17 4.05 13.01 0.60
CA ILE A 17 4.69 14.20 0.02
C ILE A 17 4.77 14.07 -1.49
N ALA A 18 5.19 12.90 -2.02
CA ALA A 18 5.27 12.67 -3.45
C ALA A 18 3.90 12.80 -4.15
N ASN A 19 2.84 12.26 -3.56
CA ASN A 19 1.47 12.39 -4.09
C ASN A 19 1.01 13.85 -4.11
N ILE A 20 1.26 14.61 -3.04
CA ILE A 20 0.88 16.03 -2.97
C ILE A 20 1.67 16.85 -3.98
N VAL A 21 2.99 16.67 -4.03
CA VAL A 21 3.87 17.38 -4.97
C VAL A 21 3.48 17.07 -6.41
N MET A 22 3.27 15.80 -6.76
CA MET A 22 2.85 15.44 -8.13
C MET A 22 1.48 16.00 -8.47
N PHE A 23 0.52 15.99 -7.56
CA PHE A 23 -0.78 16.60 -7.81
C PHE A 23 -0.67 18.11 -8.06
N VAL A 24 0.13 18.83 -7.27
CA VAL A 24 0.39 20.26 -7.53
C VAL A 24 1.03 20.46 -8.90
N LEU A 25 1.99 19.62 -9.28
CA LEU A 25 2.61 19.67 -10.60
C LEU A 25 1.60 19.39 -11.73
N GLN A 26 0.67 18.44 -11.57
CA GLN A 26 -0.44 18.21 -12.52
C GLN A 26 -1.25 19.49 -12.72
N GLN A 27 -1.69 20.13 -11.62
CA GLN A 27 -2.48 21.36 -11.67
C GLN A 27 -1.73 22.53 -12.32
N VAL A 28 -0.46 22.73 -11.96
CA VAL A 28 0.39 23.79 -12.54
C VAL A 28 0.61 23.53 -14.03
N SER A 29 0.94 22.29 -14.44
CA SER A 29 1.15 22.00 -15.85
C SER A 29 -0.09 22.25 -16.70
N THR A 30 -1.26 21.83 -16.20
CA THR A 30 -2.53 22.05 -16.89
C THR A 30 -2.87 23.54 -17.01
N LEU A 31 -2.64 24.31 -15.95
CA LEU A 31 -2.89 25.75 -15.94
C LEU A 31 -1.97 26.51 -16.92
N TRP A 32 -0.69 26.12 -17.00
CA TRP A 32 0.31 26.85 -17.79
C TRP A 32 0.35 26.44 -19.25
N PHE A 33 0.17 25.16 -19.55
CA PHE A 33 0.30 24.61 -20.91
C PHE A 33 -1.04 24.25 -21.56
N GLY A 34 -2.16 24.30 -20.81
CA GLY A 34 -3.48 23.94 -21.31
C GLY A 34 -3.64 22.45 -21.64
N VAL A 35 -2.67 21.60 -21.27
CA VAL A 35 -2.67 20.16 -21.54
C VAL A 35 -2.20 19.36 -20.31
N PRO A 36 -2.76 18.15 -20.09
CA PRO A 36 -2.37 17.28 -18.99
C PRO A 36 -1.06 16.55 -19.31
N LEU A 37 0.06 17.28 -19.20
CA LEU A 37 1.40 16.83 -19.63
C LEU A 37 1.84 15.56 -18.91
N PHE A 38 1.66 15.51 -17.60
CA PHE A 38 2.12 14.38 -16.79
C PHE A 38 1.32 13.11 -17.08
N GLU A 39 0.04 13.25 -17.37
CA GLU A 39 -0.86 12.16 -17.66
C GLU A 39 -0.42 11.43 -18.93
N HIS A 40 0.08 12.16 -19.92
CA HIS A 40 0.59 11.58 -21.16
C HIS A 40 1.78 10.63 -20.92
N PHE A 41 2.72 10.99 -20.03
CA PHE A 41 3.96 10.24 -19.84
C PHE A 41 3.98 9.32 -18.63
N LEU A 42 3.16 9.58 -17.60
CA LEU A 42 3.27 8.93 -16.29
C LEU A 42 2.10 7.98 -15.98
N THR A 43 0.99 8.05 -16.72
CA THR A 43 -0.14 7.11 -16.56
C THR A 43 0.20 5.74 -17.13
N LEU A 44 -0.39 4.70 -16.55
CA LEU A 44 -0.32 3.37 -17.12
C LEU A 44 -1.44 3.21 -18.16
N SER A 45 -1.07 2.85 -19.39
CA SER A 45 -1.99 2.56 -20.49
C SER A 45 -1.32 1.60 -21.46
N GLY A 46 -2.10 0.84 -22.24
CA GLY A 46 -1.51 -0.04 -23.25
C GLY A 46 -0.73 0.73 -24.31
N ALA A 47 -1.16 1.95 -24.64
CA ALA A 47 -0.40 2.86 -25.51
C ALA A 47 0.98 3.20 -24.91
N ASN A 48 1.06 3.62 -23.66
CA ASN A 48 2.33 3.97 -23.02
C ASN A 48 3.25 2.75 -22.88
N VAL A 49 2.70 1.58 -22.57
CA VAL A 49 3.47 0.33 -22.53
C VAL A 49 4.03 0.00 -23.93
N SER A 50 3.23 0.16 -24.98
CA SER A 50 3.64 -0.09 -26.37
C SER A 50 4.72 0.88 -26.87
N HIS A 51 4.75 2.10 -26.34
CA HIS A 51 5.82 3.08 -26.60
C HIS A 51 7.09 2.85 -25.74
N GLY A 52 7.10 1.81 -24.89
CA GLY A 52 8.26 1.47 -24.06
C GLY A 52 8.38 2.28 -22.77
N TYR A 53 7.31 2.95 -22.32
CA TYR A 53 7.32 3.74 -21.08
C TYR A 53 7.21 2.86 -19.84
N VAL A 54 8.26 2.08 -19.57
CA VAL A 54 8.29 1.07 -18.48
C VAL A 54 8.16 1.66 -17.07
N TRP A 55 8.45 2.94 -16.88
CA TRP A 55 8.28 3.62 -15.58
C TRP A 55 6.80 3.75 -15.20
N THR A 56 5.88 3.68 -16.17
CA THR A 56 4.44 3.84 -15.94
C THR A 56 3.85 2.78 -15.03
N PHE A 57 4.50 1.62 -14.86
CA PHE A 57 4.13 0.60 -13.87
C PHE A 57 4.27 1.06 -12.41
N LEU A 58 5.00 2.16 -12.17
CA LEU A 58 5.17 2.76 -10.85
C LEU A 58 4.63 4.19 -10.77
N THR A 59 4.84 4.99 -11.81
CA THR A 59 4.55 6.44 -11.75
C THR A 59 3.06 6.75 -11.72
N TYR A 60 2.21 5.85 -12.23
CA TYR A 60 0.76 6.07 -12.26
C TYR A 60 0.16 6.23 -10.85
N ALA A 61 0.81 5.65 -9.83
CA ALA A 61 0.38 5.73 -8.43
C ALA A 61 0.33 7.16 -7.89
N PHE A 62 1.18 8.04 -8.43
CA PHE A 62 1.37 9.40 -7.91
C PHE A 62 0.46 10.43 -8.57
N LEU A 63 -0.22 10.05 -9.65
CA LEU A 63 -1.16 10.91 -10.36
C LEU A 63 -2.56 10.76 -9.81
N HIS A 64 -3.29 11.87 -9.65
CA HIS A 64 -4.66 11.86 -9.16
C HIS A 64 -5.54 12.75 -10.04
N GLY A 65 -6.73 12.27 -10.41
CA GLY A 65 -7.62 12.97 -11.34
C GLY A 65 -8.39 14.14 -10.72
N ASN A 66 -8.50 14.20 -9.40
CA ASN A 66 -9.12 15.32 -8.68
C ASN A 66 -8.68 15.33 -7.20
N THR A 67 -9.00 16.43 -6.52
CA THR A 67 -8.65 16.64 -5.10
C THR A 67 -9.23 15.58 -4.18
N TRP A 68 -10.46 15.12 -4.43
CA TRP A 68 -11.09 14.07 -3.61
C TRP A 68 -10.38 12.72 -3.77
N HIS A 69 -9.96 12.39 -5.00
CA HIS A 69 -9.21 11.19 -5.29
C HIS A 69 -7.84 11.19 -4.58
N LEU A 70 -7.12 12.32 -4.60
CA LEU A 70 -5.89 12.48 -3.81
C LEU A 70 -6.16 12.34 -2.30
N PHE A 71 -7.16 13.04 -1.80
CA PHE A 71 -7.47 13.09 -0.38
C PHE A 71 -7.80 11.70 0.19
N LEU A 72 -8.64 10.91 -0.48
CA LEU A 72 -8.96 9.54 -0.07
C LEU A 72 -7.73 8.64 -0.08
N ASN A 73 -6.90 8.71 -1.13
CA ASN A 73 -5.67 7.92 -1.20
C ASN A 73 -4.69 8.29 -0.08
N ALA A 74 -4.51 9.59 0.17
CA ALA A 74 -3.66 10.08 1.24
C ALA A 74 -4.15 9.58 2.62
N LEU A 75 -5.47 9.56 2.83
CA LEU A 75 -6.06 9.06 4.07
C LEU A 75 -5.77 7.57 4.29
N PHE A 76 -5.96 6.74 3.26
CA PHE A 76 -5.67 5.32 3.32
C PHE A 76 -4.19 5.06 3.63
N VAL A 77 -3.28 5.73 2.93
CA VAL A 77 -1.84 5.65 3.20
C VAL A 77 -1.55 6.11 4.63
N PHE A 78 -2.14 7.22 5.09
CA PHE A 78 -1.89 7.77 6.41
C PHE A 78 -2.28 6.80 7.53
N PHE A 79 -3.49 6.23 7.49
CA PHE A 79 -3.93 5.32 8.57
C PHE A 79 -3.34 3.93 8.45
N LEU A 80 -3.46 3.27 7.30
CA LEU A 80 -2.98 1.90 7.14
C LEU A 80 -1.46 1.85 7.07
N GLY A 81 -0.86 2.76 6.31
CA GLY A 81 0.59 2.80 6.13
C GLY A 81 1.31 3.11 7.44
N ARG A 82 0.74 3.92 8.33
CA ARG A 82 1.35 4.21 9.63
C ARG A 82 1.42 2.97 10.49
N THR A 83 0.29 2.27 10.63
CA THR A 83 0.23 1.03 11.42
C THR A 83 1.16 -0.02 10.85
N ILE A 84 1.10 -0.26 9.53
CA ILE A 84 1.94 -1.27 8.87
C ILE A 84 3.42 -0.91 8.94
N GLU A 85 3.82 0.33 8.69
CA GLU A 85 5.24 0.73 8.74
C GLU A 85 5.79 0.66 10.17
N MET A 86 4.98 1.00 11.18
CA MET A 86 5.39 0.87 12.59
C MET A 86 5.54 -0.58 13.03
N GLU A 87 4.66 -1.48 12.56
CA GLU A 87 4.65 -2.88 12.98
C GLU A 87 5.63 -3.76 12.20
N GLU A 88 5.78 -3.52 10.90
CA GLU A 88 6.60 -4.34 10.00
C GLU A 88 7.95 -3.71 9.66
N GLY A 89 8.09 -2.41 9.86
CA GLY A 89 9.26 -1.63 9.47
C GLY A 89 9.24 -1.18 8.01
N SER A 90 9.94 -0.06 7.76
CA SER A 90 10.04 0.64 6.48
C SER A 90 10.27 -0.23 5.25
N ARG A 91 11.21 -1.20 5.32
CA ARG A 91 11.53 -2.04 4.16
C ARG A 91 10.35 -2.92 3.75
N ARG A 92 9.67 -3.52 4.72
CA ARG A 92 8.54 -4.41 4.48
C ARG A 92 7.33 -3.64 4.00
N PHE A 93 7.03 -2.51 4.64
CA PHE A 93 6.00 -1.58 4.18
C PHE A 93 6.18 -1.20 2.71
N LEU A 94 7.38 -0.79 2.32
CA LEU A 94 7.66 -0.42 0.93
C LEU A 94 7.52 -1.62 -0.02
N THR A 95 7.95 -2.81 0.38
CA THR A 95 7.77 -4.02 -0.45
C THR A 95 6.29 -4.37 -0.64
N ILE A 96 5.46 -4.29 0.40
CA ILE A 96 4.02 -4.50 0.28
C ILE A 96 3.44 -3.49 -0.70
N TYR A 97 3.75 -2.21 -0.51
CA TYR A 97 3.23 -1.12 -1.34
C TYR A 97 3.59 -1.30 -2.82
N ILE A 98 4.88 -1.54 -3.13
CA ILE A 98 5.35 -1.70 -4.51
C ILE A 98 4.81 -2.99 -5.14
N LEU A 99 4.79 -4.11 -4.42
CA LEU A 99 4.26 -5.36 -4.96
C LEU A 99 2.78 -5.23 -5.32
N SER A 100 1.98 -4.64 -4.43
CA SER A 100 0.58 -4.37 -4.68
C SER A 100 0.36 -3.38 -5.81
N LEU A 101 1.20 -2.35 -5.93
CA LEU A 101 1.15 -1.42 -7.05
C LEU A 101 1.40 -2.13 -8.39
N LEU A 102 2.45 -2.96 -8.47
CA LEU A 102 2.79 -3.67 -9.70
C LEU A 102 1.68 -4.65 -10.11
N LEU A 103 1.15 -5.44 -9.16
CA LEU A 103 0.06 -6.36 -9.46
C LEU A 103 -1.26 -5.65 -9.80
N ALA A 104 -1.52 -4.49 -9.20
CA ALA A 104 -2.65 -3.65 -9.58
C ALA A 104 -2.55 -3.20 -11.04
N GLY A 105 -1.39 -2.64 -11.44
CA GLY A 105 -1.16 -2.22 -12.82
C GLY A 105 -1.27 -3.38 -13.83
N LEU A 106 -0.70 -4.54 -13.50
CA LEU A 106 -0.77 -5.74 -14.34
C LEU A 106 -2.20 -6.28 -14.49
N ALA A 107 -2.97 -6.36 -13.40
CA ALA A 107 -4.35 -6.81 -13.44
C ALA A 107 -5.24 -5.89 -14.29
N TRP A 108 -5.03 -4.57 -14.18
CA TRP A 108 -5.77 -3.60 -14.98
C TRP A 108 -5.40 -3.66 -16.46
N LEU A 109 -4.11 -3.77 -16.79
CA LEU A 109 -3.64 -3.92 -18.17
C LEU A 109 -4.20 -5.17 -18.84
N ALA A 110 -4.36 -6.28 -18.11
CA ALA A 110 -4.94 -7.50 -18.66
C ALA A 110 -6.36 -7.30 -19.24
N ILE A 111 -7.07 -6.25 -18.81
CA ILE A 111 -8.42 -5.92 -19.30
C ILE A 111 -8.41 -4.73 -20.27
N HIS A 112 -7.52 -3.76 -20.06
CA HIS A 112 -7.55 -2.46 -20.74
C HIS A 112 -6.43 -2.22 -21.75
N PHE A 113 -5.61 -3.23 -22.07
CA PHE A 113 -4.45 -3.05 -22.96
C PHE A 113 -4.82 -2.40 -24.29
N ASP A 114 -5.86 -2.89 -24.96
CA ASP A 114 -6.30 -2.37 -26.26
C ASP A 114 -7.30 -1.21 -26.17
N ARG A 115 -7.52 -0.66 -24.97
CA ARG A 115 -8.46 0.44 -24.74
C ARG A 115 -7.73 1.77 -24.61
N HIS A 116 -8.35 2.86 -25.07
CA HIS A 116 -7.85 4.23 -24.89
C HIS A 116 -8.15 4.80 -23.49
N THR A 117 -7.97 3.98 -22.47
CA THR A 117 -8.19 4.34 -21.06
C THR A 117 -6.85 4.53 -20.36
N LEU A 118 -6.82 5.35 -19.32
CA LEU A 118 -5.63 5.63 -18.53
C LEU A 118 -5.84 5.16 -17.09
N LEU A 119 -4.87 4.48 -16.51
CA LEU A 119 -4.83 4.18 -15.09
C LEU A 119 -3.97 5.21 -14.35
N LEU A 120 -4.52 5.73 -13.26
CA LEU A 120 -3.86 6.63 -12.34
C LEU A 120 -4.42 6.46 -10.92
N GLY A 121 -3.59 6.74 -9.92
CA GLY A 121 -3.95 6.71 -8.50
C GLY A 121 -3.31 5.58 -7.72
N ALA A 122 -3.06 5.84 -6.44
CA ALA A 122 -2.43 4.90 -5.51
C ALA A 122 -3.39 3.81 -4.97
N SER A 123 -4.65 3.78 -5.42
CA SER A 123 -5.71 2.99 -4.78
C SER A 123 -5.46 1.49 -4.84
N GLY A 124 -4.86 0.98 -5.92
CA GLY A 124 -4.42 -0.42 -6.00
C GLY A 124 -3.40 -0.78 -4.92
N ALA A 125 -2.39 0.05 -4.71
CA ALA A 125 -1.41 -0.16 -3.63
C ALA A 125 -2.10 -0.09 -2.24
N ASN A 126 -3.05 0.82 -2.06
CA ASN A 126 -3.84 0.95 -0.82
C ASN A 126 -4.70 -0.29 -0.55
N MET A 127 -5.30 -0.90 -1.57
CA MET A 127 -6.05 -2.16 -1.42
C MET A 127 -5.15 -3.33 -1.04
N GLY A 128 -3.89 -3.29 -1.47
CA GLY A 128 -2.84 -4.18 -0.99
C GLY A 128 -2.49 -4.00 0.49
N LEU A 129 -2.29 -2.76 0.92
CA LEU A 129 -2.07 -2.44 2.35
C LEU A 129 -3.26 -2.88 3.20
N LEU A 130 -4.49 -2.58 2.76
CA LEU A 130 -5.72 -3.01 3.43
C LEU A 130 -5.77 -4.53 3.56
N THR A 131 -5.50 -5.24 2.46
CA THR A 131 -5.49 -6.71 2.45
C THR A 131 -4.46 -7.26 3.43
N TYR A 132 -3.23 -6.77 3.39
CA TYR A 132 -2.18 -7.19 4.31
C TYR A 132 -2.57 -6.92 5.77
N TYR A 133 -3.11 -5.74 6.05
CA TYR A 133 -3.59 -5.37 7.37
C TYR A 133 -4.69 -6.32 7.86
N CYS A 134 -5.72 -6.56 7.05
CA CYS A 134 -6.83 -7.43 7.43
C CYS A 134 -6.40 -8.88 7.69
N LEU A 135 -5.42 -9.39 6.93
CA LEU A 135 -4.89 -10.75 7.11
C LEU A 135 -4.00 -10.89 8.36
N THR A 136 -3.32 -9.83 8.77
CA THR A 136 -2.47 -9.81 9.97
C THR A 136 -3.25 -9.51 11.25
N HIS A 137 -4.38 -8.82 11.14
CA HIS A 137 -5.21 -8.36 12.27
C HIS A 137 -6.55 -9.09 12.37
N ARG A 138 -6.68 -10.27 11.77
CA ARG A 138 -7.95 -10.98 11.56
C ARG A 138 -8.87 -11.08 12.78
N ASP A 139 -8.27 -11.22 13.97
CA ASP A 139 -8.97 -11.48 15.24
C ASP A 139 -9.16 -10.22 16.10
N ARG A 140 -8.82 -9.04 15.58
CA ARG A 140 -8.94 -7.76 16.28
C ARG A 140 -9.93 -6.86 15.54
N PRO A 141 -11.06 -6.47 16.15
CA PRO A 141 -12.00 -5.56 15.50
C PRO A 141 -11.29 -4.23 15.21
N MET A 142 -11.61 -3.65 14.06
CA MET A 142 -11.12 -2.33 13.65
C MET A 142 -12.30 -1.40 13.42
N THR A 143 -12.16 -0.15 13.85
CA THR A 143 -13.16 0.89 13.61
C THR A 143 -12.78 1.68 12.37
N LEU A 144 -13.65 1.66 11.37
CA LEU A 144 -13.59 2.51 10.20
C LEU A 144 -14.48 3.73 10.41
N LEU A 145 -14.02 4.91 10.02
CA LEU A 145 -14.84 6.12 10.01
C LEU A 145 -15.46 6.28 8.62
N ILE A 146 -16.68 5.77 8.45
CA ILE A 146 -17.41 5.93 7.19
C ILE A 146 -17.81 7.41 7.05
N PHE A 147 -17.42 8.02 5.93
CA PHE A 147 -17.58 9.46 5.66
C PHE A 147 -17.03 10.39 6.75
N PHE A 148 -16.04 9.94 7.55
CA PHE A 148 -15.49 10.69 8.70
C PHE A 148 -16.47 11.00 9.84
N VAL A 149 -17.71 10.50 9.76
CA VAL A 149 -18.76 10.81 10.74
C VAL A 149 -19.18 9.55 11.49
N LEU A 150 -19.32 8.42 10.80
CA LEU A 150 -19.88 7.22 11.39
C LEU A 150 -18.78 6.21 11.76
N PRO A 151 -18.47 5.99 13.04
CA PRO A 151 -17.56 4.93 13.45
C PRO A 151 -18.27 3.58 13.30
N VAL A 152 -17.75 2.74 12.43
CA VAL A 152 -18.24 1.38 12.19
C VAL A 152 -17.15 0.38 12.54
N THR A 153 -17.39 -0.41 13.58
CA THR A 153 -16.46 -1.44 14.04
C THR A 153 -16.80 -2.77 13.37
N LEU A 154 -15.86 -3.31 12.60
CA LEU A 154 -16.02 -4.55 11.86
C LEU A 154 -14.81 -5.47 12.08
N MET A 155 -15.04 -6.77 11.94
CA MET A 155 -13.92 -7.70 11.88
C MET A 155 -13.21 -7.56 10.53
N PRO A 156 -11.87 -7.54 10.50
CA PRO A 156 -11.13 -7.34 9.25
C PRO A 156 -11.42 -8.40 8.17
N SER A 157 -11.83 -9.61 8.57
CA SER A 157 -12.30 -10.64 7.63
C SER A 157 -13.49 -10.19 6.80
N TRP A 158 -14.48 -9.53 7.42
CA TRP A 158 -15.68 -9.06 6.72
C TRP A 158 -15.36 -7.91 5.78
N ILE A 159 -14.43 -7.04 6.18
CA ILE A 159 -13.95 -5.94 5.35
C ILE A 159 -13.27 -6.49 4.10
N LEU A 160 -12.35 -7.45 4.27
CA LEU A 160 -11.64 -8.06 3.15
C LEU A 160 -12.59 -8.73 2.16
N TRP A 161 -13.55 -9.53 2.65
CA TRP A 161 -14.53 -10.19 1.79
C TRP A 161 -15.52 -9.20 1.16
N GLY A 162 -15.91 -8.15 1.88
CA GLY A 162 -16.80 -7.10 1.38
C GLY A 162 -16.16 -6.32 0.24
N PHE A 163 -14.92 -5.85 0.41
CA PHE A 163 -14.16 -5.21 -0.66
C PHE A 163 -13.92 -6.16 -1.83
N PHE A 164 -13.49 -7.40 -1.58
CA PHE A 164 -13.29 -8.38 -2.65
C PHE A 164 -14.56 -8.59 -3.48
N GLY A 165 -15.70 -8.83 -2.82
CA GLY A 165 -16.98 -9.03 -3.50
C GLY A 165 -17.45 -7.79 -4.26
N PHE A 166 -17.31 -6.60 -3.67
CA PHE A 166 -17.67 -5.34 -4.30
C PHE A 166 -16.81 -5.03 -5.53
N GLU A 167 -15.49 -5.11 -5.41
CA GLU A 167 -14.56 -4.86 -6.52
C GLU A 167 -14.75 -5.90 -7.63
N PHE A 168 -14.93 -7.18 -7.28
CA PHE A 168 -15.22 -8.24 -8.25
C PHE A 168 -16.54 -8.01 -9.00
N PHE A 169 -17.58 -7.58 -8.29
CA PHE A 169 -18.84 -7.18 -8.91
C PHE A 169 -18.63 -6.00 -9.88
N ASN A 170 -17.92 -4.95 -9.47
CA ASN A 170 -17.67 -3.80 -10.33
C ASN A 170 -16.84 -4.16 -11.57
N VAL A 171 -15.85 -5.06 -11.45
CA VAL A 171 -15.11 -5.56 -12.63
C VAL A 171 -16.07 -6.14 -13.66
N LEU A 172 -16.96 -7.05 -13.24
CA LEU A 172 -17.84 -7.79 -14.16
C LEU A 172 -18.96 -6.93 -14.73
N PHE A 173 -19.56 -6.08 -13.91
CA PHE A 173 -20.82 -5.40 -14.25
C PHE A 173 -20.66 -3.92 -14.57
N GLN A 174 -19.50 -3.32 -14.29
CA GLN A 174 -19.27 -1.91 -14.55
C GLN A 174 -18.01 -1.63 -15.38
N GLU A 175 -16.85 -2.13 -14.96
CA GLU A 175 -15.56 -1.81 -15.60
C GLU A 175 -15.41 -2.49 -16.96
N ILE A 176 -15.64 -3.80 -17.08
CA ILE A 176 -15.57 -4.50 -18.36
C ILE A 176 -16.59 -3.93 -19.37
N PRO A 177 -17.86 -3.68 -18.98
CA PRO A 177 -18.83 -2.97 -19.82
C PRO A 177 -18.47 -1.51 -20.14
N GLY A 178 -17.54 -0.90 -19.41
CA GLY A 178 -17.13 0.49 -19.63
C GLY A 178 -18.12 1.54 -19.12
N THR A 179 -18.87 1.23 -18.05
CA THR A 179 -19.87 2.14 -17.46
C THR A 179 -19.37 2.88 -16.21
N THR A 180 -18.08 2.72 -15.86
CA THR A 180 -17.44 3.38 -14.73
C THR A 180 -15.99 3.73 -15.05
N ASP A 181 -15.49 4.79 -14.41
CA ASP A 181 -14.07 5.18 -14.44
C ASP A 181 -13.28 4.57 -13.27
N ILE A 182 -13.91 3.73 -12.44
CA ILE A 182 -13.27 3.07 -11.31
C ILE A 182 -12.51 1.82 -11.79
N ALA A 183 -11.19 1.83 -11.63
CA ALA A 183 -10.29 0.73 -11.95
C ALA A 183 -10.36 -0.43 -10.92
N SER A 184 -11.51 -1.09 -10.83
CA SER A 184 -11.78 -2.16 -9.85
C SER A 184 -10.86 -3.37 -10.03
N SER A 185 -10.44 -3.65 -11.26
CA SER A 185 -9.46 -4.68 -11.58
C SER A 185 -8.08 -4.36 -11.00
N ALA A 186 -7.70 -3.08 -10.97
CA ALA A 186 -6.48 -2.62 -10.29
C ALA A 186 -6.60 -2.82 -8.77
N HIS A 187 -7.78 -2.58 -8.19
CA HIS A 187 -8.02 -2.85 -6.77
C HIS A 187 -7.83 -4.33 -6.45
N LEU A 188 -8.45 -5.24 -7.22
CA LEU A 188 -8.27 -6.69 -7.05
C LEU A 188 -6.81 -7.13 -7.22
N GLY A 189 -6.09 -6.61 -8.22
CA GLY A 189 -4.66 -6.86 -8.39
C GLY A 189 -3.83 -6.37 -7.20
N GLY A 190 -4.19 -5.21 -6.65
CA GLY A 190 -3.62 -4.67 -5.42
C GLY A 190 -3.82 -5.58 -4.21
N MET A 191 -5.06 -6.05 -4.00
CA MET A 191 -5.41 -7.01 -2.95
C MET A 191 -4.59 -8.30 -3.09
N LEU A 192 -4.44 -8.81 -4.33
CA LEU A 192 -3.60 -9.97 -4.61
C LEU A 192 -2.14 -9.72 -4.18
N GLY A 193 -1.59 -8.51 -4.39
CA GLY A 193 -0.24 -8.18 -3.93
C GLY A 193 -0.08 -8.25 -2.41
N GLY A 194 -1.06 -7.75 -1.66
CA GLY A 194 -1.07 -7.84 -0.20
C GLY A 194 -1.15 -9.30 0.28
N LEU A 195 -1.99 -10.11 -0.38
CA LEU A 195 -2.15 -11.54 -0.12
C LEU A 195 -0.85 -12.31 -0.39
N VAL A 196 -0.22 -12.08 -1.55
CA VAL A 196 1.05 -12.71 -1.94
C VAL A 196 2.13 -12.39 -0.92
N TYR A 197 2.28 -11.13 -0.53
CA TYR A 197 3.26 -10.74 0.48
C TYR A 197 3.01 -11.40 1.83
N TYR A 198 1.75 -11.43 2.29
CA TYR A 198 1.36 -12.08 3.54
C TYR A 198 1.80 -13.55 3.58
N TYR A 199 1.50 -14.32 2.53
CA TYR A 199 1.91 -15.73 2.48
C TYR A 199 3.42 -15.92 2.31
N TRP A 200 4.09 -15.04 1.55
CA TRP A 200 5.55 -15.06 1.42
C TRP A 200 6.24 -14.91 2.78
N MET A 201 5.78 -13.96 3.59
CA MET A 201 6.27 -13.74 4.96
C MET A 201 6.01 -14.94 5.89
N ARG A 202 4.87 -15.61 5.78
CA ARG A 202 4.56 -16.79 6.60
C ARG A 202 5.44 -17.98 6.27
N ARG A 203 5.80 -18.18 5.00
CA ARG A 203 6.76 -19.22 4.60
C ARG A 203 8.15 -18.97 5.17
N GLY A 204 8.58 -17.71 5.24
CA GLY A 204 9.86 -17.33 5.84
C GLY A 204 9.94 -17.57 7.36
N ARG A 205 8.81 -17.50 8.08
CA ARG A 205 8.73 -17.84 9.51
C ARG A 205 8.76 -19.35 9.80
N ALA A 206 8.53 -20.20 8.79
CA ALA A 206 8.60 -21.66 8.91
C ALA A 206 10.04 -22.20 8.86
N ILE A 207 11.03 -21.36 8.52
CA ILE A 207 12.44 -21.71 8.70
C ILE A 207 12.82 -21.37 10.14
N GLU A 208 12.35 -22.19 11.09
CA GLU A 208 13.04 -22.25 12.38
C GLU A 208 14.43 -22.81 12.09
N LEU A 209 15.45 -21.95 12.20
CA LEU A 209 16.83 -22.42 12.16
C LEU A 209 16.95 -23.56 13.18
N PRO A 210 17.52 -24.72 12.80
CA PRO A 210 17.70 -25.81 13.74
C PRO A 210 18.39 -25.33 15.02
N ALA A 211 18.13 -25.99 16.15
CA ALA A 211 18.66 -25.57 17.44
C ALA A 211 20.19 -25.33 17.46
N TRP A 212 20.94 -26.01 16.57
CA TRP A 212 22.38 -25.86 16.39
C TRP A 212 22.84 -24.56 15.68
N PHE A 213 21.95 -23.86 14.98
CA PHE A 213 22.21 -22.53 14.38
C PHE A 213 21.81 -21.36 15.29
N ARG A 214 21.10 -21.61 16.40
CA ARG A 214 20.87 -20.59 17.43
C ARG A 214 22.19 -20.32 18.16
N LYS A 215 22.85 -19.20 17.85
CA LYS A 215 23.96 -18.69 18.68
C LYS A 215 23.51 -18.69 20.14
N LYS A 216 24.16 -19.49 20.99
CA LYS A 216 24.01 -19.39 22.44
C LYS A 216 24.32 -17.93 22.80
N LYS A 217 23.32 -17.19 23.29
CA LYS A 217 23.61 -15.95 24.03
C LYS A 217 24.53 -16.38 25.16
N SER A 218 25.81 -16.03 25.07
CA SER A 218 26.73 -16.16 26.19
C SER A 218 26.14 -15.34 27.32
N SER A 219 25.58 -16.02 28.33
CA SER A 219 25.28 -15.39 29.61
C SER A 219 26.64 -15.08 30.24
N ARG A 220 27.16 -13.88 29.97
CA ARG A 220 28.17 -13.30 30.84
C ARG A 220 27.53 -13.20 32.22
N HIS A 221 27.88 -14.11 33.11
CA HIS A 221 27.66 -13.93 34.54
C HIS A 221 28.48 -12.71 34.94
N VAL A 222 27.83 -11.56 35.03
CA VAL A 222 28.42 -10.38 35.65
C VAL A 222 28.25 -10.59 37.15
N ASN A 223 29.33 -10.97 37.82
CA ASN A 223 29.37 -10.98 39.28
C ASN A 223 29.44 -9.52 39.74
N PHE A 224 28.35 -9.01 40.32
CA PHE A 224 28.39 -7.75 41.03
C PHE A 224 29.01 -8.00 42.41
N HIS A 225 30.20 -7.46 42.65
CA HIS A 225 30.68 -7.24 44.01
C HIS A 225 30.03 -5.95 44.51
N LEU A 226 29.06 -6.09 45.42
CA LEU A 226 28.53 -4.96 46.17
C LEU A 226 29.54 -4.62 47.25
N ASN A 227 30.28 -3.52 47.09
CA ASN A 227 31.07 -2.95 48.16
C ASN A 227 30.10 -2.14 49.04
N ILE A 228 29.57 -2.79 50.08
CA ILE A 228 28.84 -2.11 51.14
C ILE A 228 29.91 -1.62 52.11
N ASP A 229 30.39 -0.39 51.89
CA ASP A 229 31.11 0.33 52.92
C ASP A 229 30.06 0.98 53.83
N ASP A 230 29.87 0.38 55.01
CA ASP A 230 29.08 0.97 56.09
C ASP A 230 29.85 2.15 56.69
N ARG A 231 29.44 3.39 56.37
CA ARG A 231 29.61 4.59 57.20
C ARG A 231 28.47 5.58 57.02
#